data_AF-A0AA36I2X3-F1
#
_entry.id   AF-A0AA36I2X3-F1
#
_cell.length_a   1.000
_cell.length_b   1.000
_cell.length_c   1.000
_cell.angle_alpha   90.00
_cell.angle_beta   90.00
_cell.angle_gamma   90.00
#
_symmetry.space_group_name_H-M   'P 1'
#
loop_
_entity.id
_entity.type
_entity.pdbx_description
1 polymer ?
#
loop_
_entity_poly.entity_id
_entity_poly.type
_entity_poly.pdbx_seq_one_letter_code
_entity_poly.pdbx_strand_id
1 'polypeptide(L)'
;MIHVFNGCLEICALPAKACATCGECCGEACSGCTERLDQPLALYVVVGMLASLAELICCVMAFQDPLSHCELPEGFPHQVGACGWVKVQMGCAFLNFMFPLYVQHQLMRAIAHRQQSGAMSQKDVKESFQEVFLEDFGVCLYVFAWVASLVWSVLGVSWLHHTGCDPSGWGRGAAFLGIAFFWGLLFYSMAWYCYTTCVSATPVQWAMRVHSEVKGSSPLRGAGQGHPMAPAAAAAALPRSGCAKALTAGQLLKLAACLGLDLMGDSTYFVPGAGEAADLAYAPIQSIALIMLFQSRSMAGLGFLEEILPFTDFIPTATLAWFIDTFAAETCFGRALGFGDRSRGTSESSDSD
;
A
#
# COMPACT_ATOMS: atom_id res chain seq x y z
N MET A 1 -0.30 14.27 18.35
CA MET A 1 -0.07 12.82 18.13
C MET A 1 -1.36 12.00 17.97
N ILE A 2 -2.41 12.22 18.78
CA ILE A 2 -3.76 11.65 18.56
C ILE A 2 -4.35 12.09 17.19
N HIS A 3 -4.09 13.33 16.75
CA HIS A 3 -4.67 13.88 15.53
C HIS A 3 -4.18 13.24 14.21
N VAL A 4 -3.00 12.62 14.17
CA VAL A 4 -2.48 11.98 12.94
C VAL A 4 -3.04 10.57 12.78
N PHE A 5 -3.24 9.85 13.89
CA PHE A 5 -3.99 8.59 13.91
C PHE A 5 -5.46 8.79 13.63
N ASN A 6 -6.07 9.83 14.21
CA ASN A 6 -7.39 10.26 13.79
C ASN A 6 -7.35 10.61 12.30
N GLY A 7 -6.35 11.30 11.78
CA GLY A 7 -6.23 11.58 10.34
C GLY A 7 -6.23 10.32 9.45
N CYS A 8 -5.44 9.29 9.76
CA CYS A 8 -5.41 8.07 8.96
C CYS A 8 -6.67 7.20 9.14
N LEU A 9 -7.20 7.10 10.37
CA LEU A 9 -8.48 6.45 10.64
C LEU A 9 -9.64 7.20 9.98
N GLU A 10 -9.59 8.53 9.97
CA GLU A 10 -10.58 9.40 9.33
C GLU A 10 -10.48 9.29 7.83
N ILE A 11 -9.29 9.27 7.22
CA ILE A 11 -9.11 9.07 5.78
C ILE A 11 -9.59 7.69 5.35
N CYS A 12 -9.28 6.64 6.12
CA CYS A 12 -9.77 5.29 5.84
C CYS A 12 -11.28 5.16 6.11
N ALA A 13 -11.85 5.96 7.01
CA ALA A 13 -13.28 6.03 7.32
C ALA A 13 -14.02 7.14 6.55
N LEU A 14 -13.36 7.91 5.68
CA LEU A 14 -13.97 9.01 4.91
C LEU A 14 -15.13 8.50 4.04
N PRO A 15 -15.04 7.34 3.36
CA PRO A 15 -16.17 6.78 2.65
C PRO A 15 -17.33 6.44 3.58
N ALA A 16 -17.05 5.85 4.74
CA ALA A 16 -18.08 5.51 5.74
C ALA A 16 -18.76 6.77 6.32
N LYS A 17 -17.99 7.83 6.59
CA LYS A 17 -18.50 9.13 7.06
C LYS A 17 -19.29 9.87 5.99
N ALA A 18 -18.77 9.95 4.76
CA ALA A 18 -19.47 10.53 3.62
C ALA A 18 -20.78 9.77 3.30
N CYS A 19 -20.78 8.45 3.51
CA CYS A 19 -21.95 7.61 3.33
C CYS A 19 -22.96 7.75 4.48
N ALA A 20 -22.53 7.94 5.73
CA ALA A 20 -23.44 8.26 6.84
C ALA A 20 -24.20 9.57 6.58
N THR A 21 -23.50 10.60 6.09
CA THR A 21 -24.11 11.89 5.68
C THR A 21 -25.02 11.74 4.44
N CYS A 22 -24.67 10.85 3.50
CA CYS A 22 -25.50 10.55 2.33
C CYS A 22 -26.75 9.72 2.69
N GLY A 23 -26.64 8.80 3.66
CA GLY A 23 -27.73 7.97 4.17
C GLY A 23 -28.81 8.79 4.89
N GLU A 24 -28.41 9.85 5.60
CA GLU A 24 -29.35 10.85 6.16
C GLU A 24 -30.09 11.65 5.07
N CYS A 25 -29.52 11.75 3.86
CA CYS A 25 -30.05 12.59 2.78
C CYS A 25 -30.88 11.82 1.73
N CYS A 26 -30.69 10.50 1.57
CA CYS A 26 -31.25 9.73 0.43
C CYS A 26 -32.08 8.46 0.77
N GLY A 27 -32.28 8.10 2.04
CA GLY A 27 -33.22 7.02 2.42
C GLY A 27 -32.94 5.65 1.77
N GLU A 28 -34.01 4.91 1.39
CA GLU A 28 -33.96 3.50 0.95
C GLU A 28 -33.10 3.22 -0.30
N ALA A 29 -32.83 4.25 -1.13
CA ALA A 29 -31.99 4.13 -2.33
C ALA A 29 -30.50 3.87 -2.03
N CYS A 30 -30.05 4.16 -0.80
CA CYS A 30 -28.65 3.97 -0.38
C CYS A 30 -28.37 2.64 0.34
N SER A 31 -29.39 1.84 0.66
CA SER A 31 -29.24 0.62 1.48
C SER A 31 -28.22 -0.40 0.93
N GLY A 32 -28.15 -0.55 -0.39
CA GLY A 32 -27.16 -1.42 -1.05
C GLY A 32 -25.74 -0.83 -1.15
N CYS A 33 -25.61 0.50 -1.05
CA CYS A 33 -24.31 1.18 -1.04
C CYS A 33 -23.67 1.15 0.36
N THR A 34 -24.46 1.34 1.42
CA THR A 34 -23.99 1.26 2.82
C THR A 34 -23.48 -0.14 3.17
N GLU A 35 -24.21 -1.20 2.80
CA GLU A 35 -23.81 -2.58 3.09
C GLU A 35 -22.45 -2.96 2.46
N ARG A 36 -22.12 -2.38 1.30
CA ARG A 36 -20.86 -2.65 0.58
C ARG A 36 -19.70 -1.77 1.05
N LEU A 37 -20.00 -0.60 1.62
CA LEU A 37 -19.02 0.35 2.15
C LEU A 37 -18.52 -0.02 3.56
N ASP A 38 -19.30 -0.79 4.32
CA ASP A 38 -18.91 -1.33 5.62
C ASP A 38 -18.05 -2.61 5.52
N GLN A 39 -17.88 -3.15 4.30
CA GLN A 39 -17.05 -4.33 4.06
C GLN A 39 -15.55 -4.00 4.09
N PRO A 40 -14.70 -4.96 4.51
CA PRO A 40 -13.25 -4.80 4.38
C PRO A 40 -12.88 -4.51 2.91
N LEU A 41 -11.87 -3.66 2.72
CA LEU A 41 -11.37 -3.24 1.41
C LEU A 41 -12.33 -2.33 0.59
N ALA A 42 -13.46 -1.86 1.14
CA ALA A 42 -14.43 -1.06 0.39
C ALA A 42 -13.88 0.25 -0.19
N LEU A 43 -13.01 0.95 0.55
CA LEU A 43 -12.34 2.16 0.05
C LEU A 43 -11.52 1.88 -1.21
N TYR A 44 -10.81 0.75 -1.24
CA TYR A 44 -10.06 0.33 -2.42
C TYR A 44 -10.98 0.00 -3.59
N VAL A 45 -12.11 -0.66 -3.35
CA VAL A 45 -13.09 -0.94 -4.40
C VAL A 45 -13.58 0.34 -5.04
N VAL A 46 -14.03 1.31 -4.25
CA VAL A 46 -14.56 2.57 -4.77
C VAL A 46 -13.47 3.37 -5.49
N VAL A 47 -12.33 3.62 -4.84
CA VAL A 47 -11.26 4.42 -5.43
C VAL A 47 -10.68 3.73 -6.67
N GLY A 48 -10.47 2.42 -6.61
CA GLY A 48 -9.93 1.63 -7.71
C GLY A 48 -10.86 1.62 -8.91
N MET A 49 -12.17 1.44 -8.71
CA MET A 49 -13.16 1.50 -9.78
C MET A 49 -13.26 2.91 -10.39
N LEU A 50 -13.26 3.96 -9.58
CA LEU A 50 -13.33 5.34 -10.09
C LEU A 50 -12.08 5.72 -10.90
N ALA A 51 -10.89 5.38 -10.40
CA ALA A 51 -9.64 5.62 -11.11
C ALA A 51 -9.58 4.84 -12.44
N SER A 52 -9.95 3.56 -12.42
CA SER A 52 -9.98 2.72 -13.62
C SER A 52 -11.05 3.16 -14.63
N LEU A 53 -12.20 3.66 -14.15
CA LEU A 53 -13.23 4.23 -15.01
C LEU A 53 -12.76 5.52 -15.67
N ALA A 54 -12.07 6.40 -14.92
CA ALA A 54 -11.46 7.60 -15.50
C ALA A 54 -10.44 7.23 -16.59
N GLU A 55 -9.61 6.21 -16.35
CA GLU A 55 -8.65 5.70 -17.32
C GLU A 55 -9.35 5.14 -18.58
N LEU A 56 -10.42 4.36 -18.42
CA LEU A 56 -11.25 3.87 -19.53
C LEU A 56 -11.85 5.03 -20.35
N ILE A 57 -12.35 6.07 -19.68
CA ILE A 57 -12.87 7.27 -20.35
C ILE A 57 -11.76 7.93 -21.15
N CYS A 58 -10.56 8.13 -20.59
CA CYS A 58 -9.43 8.69 -21.32
C CYS A 58 -9.05 7.82 -22.53
N CYS A 59 -9.04 6.50 -22.40
CA CYS A 59 -8.79 5.59 -23.53
C CYS A 59 -9.83 5.73 -24.64
N VAL A 60 -11.12 5.83 -24.29
CA VAL A 60 -12.21 6.03 -25.26
C VAL A 60 -12.07 7.39 -25.95
N MET A 61 -11.77 8.43 -25.20
CA MET A 61 -11.59 9.78 -25.73
C MET A 61 -10.35 9.89 -26.61
N ALA A 62 -9.29 9.11 -26.36
CA ALA A 62 -8.10 9.08 -27.21
C ALA A 62 -8.40 8.61 -28.65
N PHE A 63 -9.46 7.84 -28.89
CA PHE A 63 -9.87 7.47 -30.26
C PHE A 63 -10.49 8.62 -31.06
N GLN A 64 -10.71 9.78 -30.45
CA GLN A 64 -11.11 10.99 -31.18
C GLN A 64 -9.94 11.58 -31.97
N ASP A 65 -8.70 11.26 -31.58
CA ASP A 65 -7.51 11.68 -32.29
C ASP A 65 -7.23 10.77 -33.50
N PRO A 66 -6.55 11.27 -34.55
CA PRO A 66 -6.26 10.51 -35.77
C PRO A 66 -5.13 9.48 -35.56
N LEU A 67 -5.32 8.55 -34.61
CA LEU A 67 -4.34 7.53 -34.21
C LEU A 67 -3.93 6.57 -35.33
N SER A 68 -4.75 6.41 -36.37
CA SER A 68 -4.46 5.54 -37.52
C SER A 68 -3.38 6.07 -38.45
N HIS A 69 -3.15 7.39 -38.44
CA HIS A 69 -2.12 8.06 -39.25
C HIS A 69 -0.87 8.41 -38.45
N CYS A 70 -0.85 8.04 -37.17
CA CYS A 70 0.29 8.22 -36.30
C CYS A 70 1.32 7.11 -36.52
N GLU A 71 2.54 7.49 -36.90
CA GLU A 71 3.68 6.59 -36.92
C GLU A 71 4.47 6.72 -35.61
N LEU A 72 4.52 5.64 -34.84
CA LEU A 72 5.35 5.54 -33.64
C LEU A 72 6.83 5.30 -34.02
N PRO A 73 7.78 5.56 -33.10
CA PRO A 73 9.21 5.37 -33.37
C PRO A 73 9.54 3.97 -33.89
N GLU A 74 10.57 3.87 -34.74
CA GLU A 74 10.98 2.61 -35.36
C GLU A 74 11.28 1.51 -34.33
N GLY A 75 10.95 0.26 -34.67
CA GLY A 75 11.13 -0.91 -33.80
C GLY A 75 9.81 -1.46 -33.26
N PHE A 76 9.82 -1.91 -32.00
CA PHE A 76 8.63 -2.46 -31.34
C PHE A 76 7.42 -1.50 -31.30
N PRO A 77 7.58 -0.18 -31.03
CA PRO A 77 6.45 0.74 -31.01
C PRO A 77 5.71 0.82 -32.35
N HIS A 78 6.45 0.82 -33.47
CA HIS A 78 5.88 0.84 -34.81
C HIS A 78 5.02 -0.40 -35.12
N GLN A 79 5.41 -1.58 -34.63
CA GLN A 79 4.64 -2.82 -34.83
C GLN A 79 3.32 -2.84 -34.06
N VAL A 80 3.29 -2.24 -32.86
CA VAL A 80 2.09 -2.13 -32.04
C VAL A 80 1.17 -1.04 -32.58
N GLY A 81 1.73 0.10 -32.97
CA GLY A 81 1.02 1.29 -33.43
C GLY A 81 0.24 2.00 -32.30
N ALA A 82 -0.06 3.30 -32.49
CA ALA A 82 -0.74 4.09 -31.47
C ALA A 82 -2.15 3.54 -31.14
N CYS A 83 -2.88 3.10 -32.16
CA CYS A 83 -4.18 2.45 -31.97
C CYS A 83 -4.09 1.12 -31.20
N GLY A 84 -3.05 0.33 -31.45
CA GLY A 84 -2.80 -0.91 -30.70
C GLY A 84 -2.47 -0.62 -29.25
N TRP A 85 -1.66 0.41 -29.00
CA TRP A 85 -1.31 0.85 -27.65
C TRP A 85 -2.55 1.22 -26.82
N VAL A 86 -3.42 2.09 -27.35
CA VAL A 86 -4.66 2.52 -26.65
C VAL A 86 -5.59 1.34 -26.37
N LYS A 87 -5.70 0.37 -27.29
CA LYS A 87 -6.55 -0.82 -27.08
C LYS A 87 -6.05 -1.69 -25.93
N VAL A 88 -4.73 -1.91 -25.83
CA VAL A 88 -4.15 -2.68 -24.73
C VAL A 88 -4.29 -1.91 -23.42
N GLN A 89 -4.07 -0.59 -23.41
CA GLN A 89 -4.28 0.26 -22.24
C GLN A 89 -5.74 0.16 -21.74
N MET A 90 -6.71 0.24 -22.65
CA MET A 90 -8.13 0.07 -22.33
C MET A 90 -8.42 -1.32 -21.73
N GLY A 91 -7.75 -2.37 -22.22
CA GLY A 91 -7.84 -3.72 -21.65
C GLY A 91 -7.30 -3.79 -20.21
N CYS A 92 -6.15 -3.16 -19.94
CA CYS A 92 -5.58 -3.04 -18.60
C CYS A 92 -6.52 -2.28 -17.65
N ALA A 93 -7.06 -1.13 -18.10
CA ALA A 93 -8.00 -0.34 -17.32
C ALA A 93 -9.28 -1.12 -17.00
N PHE A 94 -9.81 -1.92 -17.93
CA PHE A 94 -10.95 -2.79 -17.68
C PHE A 94 -10.64 -3.88 -16.65
N LEU A 95 -9.45 -4.50 -16.73
CA LEU A 95 -9.01 -5.49 -15.74
C LEU A 95 -8.89 -4.84 -14.34
N ASN A 96 -8.29 -3.65 -14.25
CA ASN A 96 -8.17 -2.85 -13.03
C ASN A 96 -9.52 -2.40 -12.46
N PHE A 97 -10.54 -2.21 -13.32
CA PHE A 97 -11.91 -1.91 -12.89
C PHE A 97 -12.60 -3.13 -12.26
N MET A 98 -12.40 -4.32 -12.83
CA MET A 98 -13.05 -5.56 -12.38
C MET A 98 -12.37 -6.19 -11.16
N PHE A 99 -11.05 -6.07 -11.05
CA PHE A 99 -10.28 -6.74 -10.00
C PHE A 99 -10.64 -6.35 -8.55
N PRO A 100 -10.92 -5.08 -8.21
CA PRO A 100 -11.34 -4.71 -6.86
C PRO A 100 -12.61 -5.43 -6.41
N LEU A 101 -13.58 -5.61 -7.31
CA LEU A 101 -14.81 -6.37 -7.05
C LEU A 101 -14.51 -7.86 -6.84
N TYR A 102 -13.61 -8.42 -7.67
CA TYR A 102 -13.18 -9.81 -7.55
C TYR A 102 -12.53 -10.09 -6.19
N VAL A 103 -11.54 -9.29 -5.78
CA VAL A 103 -10.82 -9.52 -4.52
C VAL A 103 -11.71 -9.28 -3.29
N GLN A 104 -12.60 -8.28 -3.34
CA GLN A 104 -13.57 -8.06 -2.25
C GLN A 104 -14.52 -9.26 -2.12
N HIS A 105 -14.99 -9.81 -3.24
CA HIS A 105 -15.86 -11.00 -3.22
C HIS A 105 -15.14 -12.22 -2.63
N GLN A 106 -13.90 -12.48 -3.04
CA GLN A 106 -13.12 -13.62 -2.53
C GLN A 106 -12.78 -13.45 -1.04
N LEU A 107 -12.43 -12.23 -0.62
CA LEU A 107 -12.18 -11.93 0.79
C LEU A 107 -13.43 -12.15 1.64
N MET A 108 -14.59 -11.67 1.20
CA MET A 108 -15.85 -11.85 1.93
C MET A 108 -16.26 -13.32 2.01
N ARG A 109 -15.98 -14.12 0.97
CA ARG A 109 -16.18 -15.58 1.00
C ARG A 109 -15.30 -16.27 2.03
N ALA A 110 -14.00 -15.94 2.06
CA ALA A 110 -13.06 -16.49 3.02
C ALA A 110 -13.46 -16.13 4.47
N ILE A 111 -13.88 -14.89 4.69
CA ILE A 111 -14.37 -14.42 6.00
C ILE A 111 -15.65 -15.17 6.41
N ALA A 112 -16.62 -15.32 5.50
CA ALA A 112 -17.88 -16.01 5.80
C ALA A 112 -17.65 -17.47 6.22
N HIS A 113 -16.68 -18.16 5.63
CA HIS A 113 -16.29 -19.50 6.04
C HIS A 113 -15.69 -19.53 7.46
N ARG A 114 -14.84 -18.57 7.82
CA ARG A 114 -14.26 -18.48 9.18
C ARG A 114 -15.27 -18.05 10.23
N GLN A 115 -16.23 -17.18 9.89
CA GLN A 115 -17.25 -16.69 10.81
C GLN A 115 -18.19 -17.79 11.34
N GLN A 116 -18.39 -18.88 10.58
CA GLN A 116 -19.15 -20.05 11.05
C GLN A 116 -18.47 -20.77 12.23
N SER A 117 -17.18 -20.51 12.46
CA SER A 117 -16.36 -21.17 13.49
C SER A 117 -16.25 -20.41 14.81
N GLY A 118 -16.83 -19.20 14.92
CA GLY A 118 -16.82 -18.41 16.15
C GLY A 118 -16.85 -16.89 15.95
N ALA A 119 -16.67 -16.14 17.05
CA ALA A 119 -16.59 -14.69 17.02
C ALA A 119 -15.35 -14.22 16.25
N MET A 120 -15.55 -13.34 15.26
CA MET A 120 -14.52 -12.91 14.32
C MET A 120 -13.54 -11.90 14.97
N SER A 121 -12.27 -12.26 15.00
CA SER A 121 -11.17 -11.38 15.41
C SER A 121 -10.55 -10.65 14.21
N GLN A 122 -9.94 -9.49 14.45
CA GLN A 122 -9.13 -8.78 13.45
C GLN A 122 -7.93 -9.61 12.96
N LYS A 123 -7.46 -10.54 13.79
CA LYS A 123 -6.47 -11.54 13.40
C LYS A 123 -7.02 -12.48 12.30
N ASP A 124 -8.26 -12.92 12.43
CA ASP A 124 -8.89 -13.84 11.47
C ASP A 124 -9.15 -13.16 10.12
N VAL A 125 -9.45 -11.86 10.13
CA VAL A 125 -9.55 -11.03 8.92
C VAL A 125 -8.20 -10.95 8.19
N LYS A 126 -7.11 -10.72 8.93
CA LYS A 126 -5.75 -10.69 8.36
C LYS A 126 -5.35 -12.04 7.77
N GLU A 127 -5.61 -13.14 8.48
CA GLU A 127 -5.30 -14.49 8.00
C GLU A 127 -6.12 -14.85 6.75
N SER A 128 -7.41 -14.48 6.72
CA SER A 128 -8.26 -14.65 5.53
C SER A 128 -7.77 -13.88 4.33
N PHE A 129 -7.28 -12.67 4.55
CA PHE A 129 -6.67 -11.89 3.49
C PHE A 129 -5.39 -12.55 2.96
N GLN A 130 -4.51 -13.04 3.83
CA GLN A 130 -3.27 -13.70 3.41
C GLN A 130 -3.53 -14.97 2.60
N GLU A 131 -4.50 -15.77 3.01
CA GLU A 131 -4.93 -16.97 2.28
C GLU A 131 -5.42 -16.60 0.87
N VAL A 132 -6.33 -15.62 0.76
CA VAL A 132 -6.82 -15.17 -0.56
C VAL A 132 -5.69 -14.61 -1.42
N PHE A 133 -4.73 -13.86 -0.86
CA PHE A 133 -3.66 -13.26 -1.65
C PHE A 133 -2.57 -14.24 -2.10
N LEU A 134 -2.30 -15.29 -1.31
CA LEU A 134 -1.23 -16.26 -1.60
C LEU A 134 -1.73 -17.51 -2.32
N GLU A 135 -3.00 -17.90 -2.10
CA GLU A 135 -3.54 -19.17 -2.61
C GLU A 135 -4.52 -18.98 -3.77
N ASP A 136 -5.09 -17.78 -3.96
CA ASP A 136 -5.98 -17.51 -5.10
C ASP A 136 -5.17 -17.29 -6.38
N PHE A 137 -5.35 -18.22 -7.32
CA PHE A 137 -4.70 -18.18 -8.64
C PHE A 137 -5.02 -16.90 -9.42
N GLY A 138 -6.25 -16.39 -9.32
CA GLY A 138 -6.68 -15.17 -9.99
C GLY A 138 -5.97 -13.93 -9.43
N VAL A 139 -5.80 -13.86 -8.11
CA VAL A 139 -5.02 -12.79 -7.47
C VAL A 139 -3.56 -12.84 -7.90
N CYS A 140 -2.94 -14.03 -7.87
CA CYS A 140 -1.56 -14.20 -8.33
C CYS A 140 -1.37 -13.76 -9.79
N LEU A 141 -2.27 -14.17 -10.68
CA LEU A 141 -2.21 -13.77 -12.10
C LEU A 141 -2.36 -12.26 -12.25
N TYR A 142 -3.26 -11.64 -11.49
CA TYR A 142 -3.46 -10.20 -11.53
C TYR A 142 -2.22 -9.42 -11.09
N VAL A 143 -1.44 -9.89 -10.11
CA VAL A 143 -0.19 -9.21 -9.73
C VAL A 143 0.75 -9.05 -10.92
N PHE A 144 0.88 -10.08 -11.76
CA PHE A 144 1.68 -9.97 -12.99
C PHE A 144 1.04 -9.03 -14.02
N ALA A 145 -0.28 -9.10 -14.19
CA ALA A 145 -0.99 -8.20 -15.11
C ALA A 145 -0.90 -6.74 -14.68
N TRP A 146 -0.92 -6.48 -13.38
CA TRP A 146 -0.80 -5.15 -12.77
C TRP A 146 0.60 -4.55 -12.98
N VAL A 147 1.66 -5.34 -12.81
CA VAL A 147 3.03 -4.91 -13.15
C VAL A 147 3.18 -4.70 -14.65
N ALA A 148 2.64 -5.59 -15.48
CA ALA A 148 2.65 -5.42 -16.94
C ALA A 148 1.89 -4.16 -17.37
N SER A 149 0.78 -3.84 -16.71
CA SER A 149 -0.01 -2.62 -16.94
C SER A 149 0.82 -1.36 -16.65
N LEU A 150 1.65 -1.35 -15.61
CA LEU A 150 2.55 -0.24 -15.32
C LEU A 150 3.57 -0.05 -16.45
N VAL A 151 4.28 -1.12 -16.83
CA VAL A 151 5.26 -1.08 -17.92
C VAL A 151 4.62 -0.56 -19.21
N TRP A 152 3.42 -1.06 -19.53
CA TRP A 152 2.67 -0.61 -20.71
C TRP A 152 2.32 0.88 -20.67
N SER A 153 1.93 1.37 -19.49
CA SER A 153 1.60 2.78 -19.26
C SER A 153 2.83 3.68 -19.39
N VAL A 154 3.97 3.28 -18.83
CA VAL A 154 5.25 4.01 -18.94
C VAL A 154 5.72 4.09 -20.39
N LEU A 155 5.65 2.99 -21.14
CA LEU A 155 5.96 2.97 -22.58
C LEU A 155 5.08 3.94 -23.35
N GLY A 156 3.79 4.03 -23.01
CA GLY A 156 2.85 4.97 -23.62
C GLY A 156 3.22 6.44 -23.47
N VAL A 157 3.67 6.84 -22.28
CA VAL A 157 4.12 8.22 -22.03
C VAL A 157 5.27 8.58 -22.98
N SER A 158 6.27 7.70 -23.10
CA SER A 158 7.41 7.92 -24.00
C SER A 158 6.95 7.97 -25.46
N TRP A 159 6.19 6.98 -25.92
CA TRP A 159 5.84 6.83 -27.33
C TRP A 159 4.93 7.95 -27.86
N LEU A 160 3.97 8.39 -27.05
CA LEU A 160 3.01 9.44 -27.43
C LEU A 160 3.60 10.85 -27.29
N HIS A 161 4.59 11.05 -26.41
CA HIS A 161 5.24 12.35 -26.24
C HIS A 161 6.10 12.74 -27.45
N HIS A 162 6.88 11.80 -27.99
CA HIS A 162 7.86 12.10 -29.05
C HIS A 162 7.26 12.32 -30.44
N THR A 163 6.02 11.91 -30.67
CA THR A 163 5.43 11.82 -32.01
C THR A 163 4.33 12.83 -32.29
N GLY A 164 3.90 13.60 -31.29
CA GLY A 164 2.79 14.56 -31.43
C GLY A 164 1.44 13.89 -31.72
N CYS A 165 1.33 12.58 -31.51
CA CYS A 165 0.18 11.75 -31.83
C CYS A 165 -0.97 11.79 -30.81
N ASP A 166 -0.92 12.77 -29.90
CA ASP A 166 -1.90 12.97 -28.83
C ASP A 166 -2.18 14.47 -28.69
N PRO A 167 -2.78 15.11 -29.73
CA PRO A 167 -3.08 16.54 -29.70
C PRO A 167 -4.10 16.90 -28.61
N SER A 168 -5.02 15.98 -28.28
CA SER A 168 -6.01 16.17 -27.23
C SER A 168 -5.45 15.96 -25.82
N GLY A 169 -4.36 15.20 -25.68
CA GLY A 169 -3.77 14.84 -24.39
C GLY A 169 -4.42 13.62 -23.73
N TRP A 170 -5.48 13.04 -24.30
CA TRP A 170 -6.23 11.94 -23.70
C TRP A 170 -5.41 10.65 -23.64
N GLY A 171 -4.55 10.38 -24.63
CA GLY A 171 -3.71 9.18 -24.66
C GLY A 171 -2.67 9.19 -23.54
N ARG A 172 -1.94 10.30 -23.37
CA ARG A 172 -1.01 10.47 -22.25
C ARG A 172 -1.75 10.55 -20.92
N GLY A 173 -2.93 11.16 -20.88
CA GLY A 173 -3.79 11.18 -19.69
C GLY A 173 -4.14 9.77 -19.20
N ALA A 174 -4.50 8.86 -20.11
CA ALA A 174 -4.75 7.46 -19.79
C ALA A 174 -3.49 6.78 -19.23
N ALA A 175 -2.33 7.00 -19.85
CA ALA A 175 -1.06 6.45 -19.38
C ALA A 175 -0.72 6.94 -17.96
N PHE A 176 -0.87 8.23 -17.67
CA PHE A 176 -0.63 8.77 -16.34
C PHE A 176 -1.62 8.24 -15.29
N LEU A 177 -2.89 8.04 -15.66
CA LEU A 177 -3.87 7.43 -14.77
C LEU A 177 -3.52 5.97 -14.44
N GLY A 178 -3.05 5.20 -15.42
CA GLY A 178 -2.57 3.83 -15.20
C GLY A 178 -1.36 3.77 -14.27
N ILE A 179 -0.38 4.68 -14.45
CA ILE A 179 0.77 4.82 -13.54
C ILE A 179 0.30 5.22 -12.13
N ALA A 180 -0.58 6.22 -12.02
CA ALA A 180 -1.11 6.67 -10.73
C ALA A 180 -1.92 5.57 -10.02
N PHE A 181 -2.66 4.76 -10.77
CA PHE A 181 -3.39 3.61 -10.22
C PHE A 181 -2.44 2.57 -9.62
N PHE A 182 -1.34 2.25 -10.30
CA PHE A 182 -0.30 1.36 -9.76
C PHE A 182 0.23 1.89 -8.43
N TRP A 183 0.72 3.12 -8.41
CA TRP A 183 1.28 3.72 -7.20
C TRP A 183 0.27 3.84 -6.06
N GLY A 184 -0.94 4.27 -6.38
CA GLY A 184 -2.05 4.35 -5.43
C GLY A 184 -2.36 3.00 -4.79
N LEU A 185 -2.39 1.92 -5.58
CA LEU A 185 -2.63 0.57 -5.07
C LEU A 185 -1.47 0.05 -4.22
N LEU A 186 -0.22 0.32 -4.63
CA LEU A 186 0.95 -0.07 -3.85
C LEU A 186 0.94 0.59 -2.46
N PHE A 187 0.74 1.91 -2.41
CA PHE A 187 0.69 2.65 -1.16
C PHE A 187 -0.54 2.28 -0.31
N TYR A 188 -1.70 2.06 -0.94
CA TYR A 188 -2.88 1.56 -0.25
C TYR A 188 -2.60 0.21 0.40
N SER A 189 -2.01 -0.73 -0.34
CA SER A 189 -1.67 -2.08 0.16
C SER A 189 -0.68 -2.02 1.33
N MET A 190 0.32 -1.13 1.23
CA MET A 190 1.30 -0.89 2.29
C MET A 190 0.62 -0.33 3.55
N ALA A 191 -0.20 0.72 3.40
CA ALA A 191 -0.95 1.33 4.50
C ALA A 191 -1.92 0.34 5.16
N TRP A 192 -2.61 -0.46 4.36
CA TRP A 192 -3.51 -1.53 4.82
C TRP A 192 -2.77 -2.61 5.60
N TYR A 193 -1.61 -3.06 5.12
CA TYR A 193 -0.78 -4.03 5.83
C TYR A 193 -0.27 -3.48 7.18
N CYS A 194 0.15 -2.21 7.19
CA CYS A 194 0.50 -1.51 8.43
C CYS A 194 -0.67 -1.53 9.41
N TYR A 195 -1.85 -1.04 8.98
CA TYR A 195 -3.06 -0.96 9.80
C TYR A 195 -3.45 -2.32 10.41
N THR A 196 -3.58 -3.35 9.58
CA THR A 196 -4.00 -4.69 10.03
C THR A 196 -2.99 -5.32 10.98
N THR A 197 -1.69 -5.09 10.78
CA THR A 197 -0.64 -5.54 11.69
C THR A 197 -0.65 -4.79 13.02
N CYS A 198 -1.00 -3.50 13.03
CA CYS A 198 -1.15 -2.72 14.25
C CYS A 198 -2.36 -3.15 15.06
N VAL A 199 -3.50 -3.33 14.42
CA VAL A 199 -4.76 -3.68 15.09
C VAL A 199 -4.72 -5.12 15.59
N SER A 200 -4.18 -6.07 14.82
CA SER A 200 -4.04 -7.47 15.26
C SER A 200 -3.07 -7.64 16.46
N ALA A 201 -2.18 -6.67 16.70
CA ALA A 201 -1.31 -6.65 17.87
C ALA A 201 -1.99 -6.10 19.15
N THR A 202 -3.16 -5.48 19.03
CA THR A 202 -3.92 -5.02 20.21
C THR A 202 -4.79 -6.16 20.74
N PRO A 203 -4.61 -6.59 22.01
CA PRO A 203 -5.49 -7.61 22.56
C PRO A 203 -6.90 -7.03 22.70
N VAL A 204 -7.85 -7.57 21.94
CA VAL A 204 -9.32 -7.36 22.04
C VAL A 204 -9.89 -7.90 23.36
N GLN A 205 -9.07 -8.03 24.41
CA GLN A 205 -9.51 -8.43 25.75
C GLN A 205 -10.18 -7.30 26.52
N TRP A 206 -10.03 -6.04 26.08
CA TRP A 206 -10.62 -4.90 26.79
C TRP A 206 -12.13 -4.75 26.55
N ALA A 207 -12.64 -5.14 25.39
CA ALA A 207 -14.08 -5.04 25.09
C ALA A 207 -14.94 -6.08 25.85
N MET A 208 -14.41 -7.27 26.13
CA MET A 208 -15.14 -8.29 26.90
C MET A 208 -15.09 -8.08 28.42
N ARG A 209 -14.07 -7.40 28.95
CA ARG A 209 -13.94 -7.15 30.40
C ARG A 209 -14.93 -6.10 30.91
N VAL A 210 -15.43 -5.22 30.04
CA VAL A 210 -16.49 -4.25 30.40
C VAL A 210 -17.86 -4.92 30.49
N HIS A 211 -18.12 -5.95 29.69
CA HIS A 211 -19.42 -6.66 29.72
C HIS A 211 -19.58 -7.63 30.89
N SER A 212 -18.49 -8.09 31.52
CA SER A 212 -18.57 -8.94 32.72
C SER A 212 -18.78 -8.16 34.02
N GLU A 213 -18.34 -6.90 34.10
CA GLU A 213 -18.47 -6.10 35.33
C GLU A 213 -19.84 -5.40 35.44
N VAL A 214 -20.54 -5.16 34.33
CA VAL A 214 -21.83 -4.41 34.34
C VAL A 214 -23.05 -5.30 34.65
N LYS A 215 -22.93 -6.64 34.61
CA LYS A 215 -24.04 -7.55 34.95
C LYS A 215 -24.05 -8.07 36.39
N GLY A 216 -23.17 -7.56 37.27
CA GLY A 216 -22.98 -8.08 38.62
C GLY A 216 -23.10 -7.06 39.75
N SER A 217 -24.17 -6.28 39.82
CA SER A 217 -24.52 -5.48 41.01
C SER A 217 -26.04 -5.43 41.12
N SER A 218 -26.76 -5.87 42.17
CA SER A 218 -26.50 -6.10 43.61
C SER A 218 -27.60 -7.07 44.15
N PRO A 219 -27.81 -7.31 45.47
CA PRO A 219 -26.99 -7.04 46.67
C PRO A 219 -26.77 -8.30 47.56
N LEU A 220 -25.79 -8.25 48.49
CA LEU A 220 -25.96 -8.56 49.93
C LEU A 220 -24.61 -8.72 50.69
N ARG A 221 -24.50 -7.95 51.77
CA ARG A 221 -23.89 -8.23 53.09
C ARG A 221 -22.83 -9.34 53.22
N GLY A 222 -21.67 -8.97 53.73
CA GLY A 222 -20.77 -9.88 54.46
C GLY A 222 -19.41 -9.26 54.77
N ALA A 223 -19.20 -8.88 56.03
CA ALA A 223 -17.91 -8.48 56.56
C ALA A 223 -16.91 -9.65 56.56
N GLY A 224 -15.62 -9.40 56.31
CA GLY A 224 -14.58 -10.40 56.58
C GLY A 224 -13.24 -10.21 55.86
N GLN A 225 -12.32 -9.53 56.55
CA GLN A 225 -10.90 -9.83 56.71
C GLN A 225 -9.94 -9.79 55.49
N GLY A 226 -8.83 -9.09 55.70
CA GLY A 226 -7.84 -8.74 54.68
C GLY A 226 -6.87 -9.84 54.29
N HIS A 227 -6.29 -9.65 53.10
CA HIS A 227 -4.99 -10.18 52.73
C HIS A 227 -4.24 -9.13 51.88
N PRO A 228 -2.90 -9.09 51.98
CA PRO A 228 -2.08 -8.00 51.48
C PRO A 228 -2.03 -7.95 49.95
N MET A 229 -2.02 -6.72 49.44
CA MET A 229 -1.72 -6.35 48.06
C MET A 229 -0.39 -6.98 47.62
N ALA A 230 -0.44 -8.00 46.76
CA ALA A 230 0.73 -8.45 46.03
C ALA A 230 1.07 -7.40 44.96
N PRO A 231 2.34 -6.97 44.85
CA PRO A 231 2.72 -5.90 43.94
C PRO A 231 2.59 -6.33 42.48
N ALA A 232 2.13 -5.38 41.67
CA ALA A 232 2.18 -5.40 40.22
C ALA A 232 3.62 -5.63 39.72
N ALA A 233 3.98 -6.90 39.49
CA ALA A 233 5.29 -7.29 38.98
C ALA A 233 5.11 -8.36 37.91
N ALA A 234 4.65 -7.92 36.74
CA ALA A 234 4.98 -8.46 35.42
C ALA A 234 4.15 -7.69 34.39
N ALA A 235 4.49 -6.40 34.20
CA ALA A 235 4.27 -5.80 32.90
C ALA A 235 5.14 -6.59 31.92
N ALA A 236 4.60 -7.69 31.40
CA ALA A 236 5.18 -8.43 30.31
C ALA A 236 5.45 -7.39 29.21
N ALA A 237 6.72 -7.14 28.94
CA ALA A 237 7.15 -6.25 27.87
C ALA A 237 6.48 -6.75 26.59
N LEU A 238 5.46 -6.01 26.14
CA LEU A 238 4.83 -6.25 24.85
C LEU A 238 5.95 -6.26 23.82
N PRO A 239 6.01 -7.25 22.91
CA PRO A 239 6.96 -7.21 21.81
C PRO A 239 6.77 -5.87 21.11
N ARG A 240 7.86 -5.12 20.91
CA ARG A 240 7.86 -3.81 20.24
C ARG A 240 7.18 -3.98 18.88
N SER A 241 5.88 -3.72 18.79
CA SER A 241 5.14 -3.87 17.54
C SER A 241 5.77 -2.90 16.53
N GLY A 242 5.97 -3.34 15.28
CA GLY A 242 6.50 -2.47 14.22
C GLY A 242 5.74 -1.14 14.11
N CYS A 243 4.48 -1.13 14.54
CA CYS A 243 3.65 0.05 14.67
C CYS A 243 4.14 1.07 15.71
N ALA A 244 4.52 0.63 16.91
CA ALA A 244 5.12 1.54 17.88
C ALA A 244 6.45 2.11 17.37
N LYS A 245 7.21 1.32 16.60
CA LYS A 245 8.44 1.76 15.92
C LYS A 245 8.14 2.80 14.83
N ALA A 246 7.18 2.54 13.95
CA ALA A 246 6.79 3.40 12.82
C ALA A 246 6.42 4.84 13.22
N LEU A 247 5.86 5.00 14.42
CA LEU A 247 5.36 6.27 14.94
C LEU A 247 6.41 7.12 15.65
N THR A 248 7.61 6.60 15.82
CA THR A 248 8.70 7.40 16.38
C THR A 248 9.08 8.51 15.40
N ALA A 249 9.37 9.71 15.92
CA ALA A 249 9.77 10.84 15.08
C ALA A 249 10.95 10.50 14.15
N GLY A 250 11.88 9.67 14.64
CA GLY A 250 12.99 9.16 13.83
C GLY A 250 12.55 8.28 12.67
N GLN A 251 11.55 7.42 12.85
CA GLN A 251 11.03 6.58 11.77
C GLN A 251 10.15 7.34 10.77
N LEU A 252 9.37 8.33 11.22
CA LEU A 252 8.63 9.21 10.32
C LEU A 252 9.55 10.09 9.48
N LEU A 253 10.63 10.63 10.06
CA LEU A 253 11.65 11.36 9.32
C LEU A 253 12.35 10.44 8.30
N LYS A 254 12.62 9.20 8.69
CA LYS A 254 13.18 8.18 7.79
C LYS A 254 12.25 7.89 6.62
N LEU A 255 10.94 7.75 6.85
CA LEU A 255 9.95 7.58 5.80
C LEU A 255 9.92 8.77 4.85
N ALA A 256 9.92 10.00 5.37
CA ALA A 256 9.95 11.21 4.56
C ALA A 256 11.21 11.28 3.69
N ALA A 257 12.37 10.90 4.24
CA ALA A 257 13.61 10.81 3.47
C ALA A 257 13.52 9.74 2.37
N CYS A 258 12.90 8.59 2.65
CA CYS A 258 12.74 7.51 1.65
C CYS A 258 11.80 7.91 0.51
N LEU A 259 10.65 8.51 0.82
CA LEU A 259 9.74 9.05 -0.19
C LEU A 259 10.41 10.13 -1.03
N GLY A 260 11.24 10.98 -0.42
CA GLY A 260 12.00 12.01 -1.14
C GLY A 260 13.08 11.43 -2.06
N LEU A 261 13.76 10.35 -1.64
CA LEU A 261 14.75 9.66 -2.46
C LEU A 261 14.08 9.00 -3.67
N ASP A 262 13.01 8.22 -3.46
CA ASP A 262 12.30 7.56 -4.56
C ASP A 262 11.71 8.59 -5.54
N LEU A 263 11.09 9.68 -5.06
CA LEU A 263 10.56 10.75 -5.93
C LEU A 263 11.64 11.50 -6.71
N MET A 264 12.87 11.57 -6.18
CA MET A 264 13.99 12.21 -6.86
C MET A 264 14.57 11.30 -7.94
N GLY A 265 14.68 9.99 -7.70
CA GLY A 265 15.01 9.00 -8.74
C GLY A 265 13.99 9.06 -9.88
N ASP A 266 12.70 9.06 -9.54
CA ASP A 266 11.58 9.21 -10.49
C ASP A 266 11.56 10.58 -11.22
N SER A 267 12.23 11.61 -10.71
CA SER A 267 12.21 12.95 -11.33
C SER A 267 13.03 13.03 -12.62
N THR A 268 13.86 12.02 -12.88
CA THR A 268 14.75 11.98 -14.04
C THR A 268 13.99 11.76 -15.35
N TYR A 269 12.73 11.30 -15.29
CA TYR A 269 11.83 11.18 -16.44
C TYR A 269 11.35 12.52 -17.04
N PHE A 270 11.55 13.66 -16.36
CA PHE A 270 11.06 14.96 -16.85
C PHE A 270 11.90 15.59 -17.98
N VAL A 271 13.13 15.10 -18.23
CA VAL A 271 14.01 15.61 -19.30
C VAL A 271 14.58 14.46 -20.15
N PRO A 272 13.98 14.14 -21.31
CA PRO A 272 14.43 13.05 -22.18
C PRO A 272 15.86 13.32 -22.69
N GLY A 273 16.78 12.37 -22.49
CA GLY A 273 18.17 12.43 -22.96
C GLY A 273 19.20 13.02 -21.97
N ALA A 274 18.77 13.73 -20.92
CA ALA A 274 19.62 14.06 -19.77
C ALA A 274 19.53 13.01 -18.66
N GLY A 275 18.52 12.14 -18.73
CA GLY A 275 18.19 11.20 -17.67
C GLY A 275 19.26 10.16 -17.40
N GLU A 276 19.71 9.44 -18.43
CA GLU A 276 20.73 8.39 -18.29
C GLU A 276 22.06 8.87 -17.67
N ALA A 277 22.41 10.15 -17.89
CA ALA A 277 23.59 10.77 -17.29
C ALA A 277 23.35 11.22 -15.84
N ALA A 278 22.12 11.62 -15.52
CA ALA A 278 21.70 11.91 -14.16
C ALA A 278 21.63 10.63 -13.32
N ASP A 279 21.12 9.52 -13.88
CA ASP A 279 21.05 8.21 -13.24
C ASP A 279 22.45 7.68 -12.88
N LEU A 280 23.46 7.89 -13.74
CA LEU A 280 24.84 7.52 -13.44
C LEU A 280 25.42 8.26 -12.23
N ALA A 281 24.97 9.49 -11.98
CA ALA A 281 25.37 10.28 -10.82
C ALA A 281 24.46 10.04 -9.60
N TYR A 282 23.18 9.77 -9.82
CA TYR A 282 22.18 9.58 -8.78
C TYR A 282 22.21 8.17 -8.17
N ALA A 283 22.48 7.13 -8.96
CA ALA A 283 22.59 5.75 -8.47
C ALA A 283 23.62 5.60 -7.32
N PRO A 284 24.85 6.16 -7.39
CA PRO A 284 25.76 6.19 -6.25
C PRO A 284 25.21 6.97 -5.05
N ILE A 285 24.51 8.09 -5.27
CA ILE A 285 23.95 8.93 -4.21
C ILE A 285 22.85 8.16 -3.45
N GLN A 286 21.91 7.54 -4.17
CA GLN A 286 20.85 6.72 -3.58
C GLN A 286 21.42 5.49 -2.88
N SER A 287 22.41 4.81 -3.48
CA SER A 287 23.10 3.69 -2.83
C SER A 287 23.74 4.09 -1.51
N ILE A 288 24.47 5.22 -1.49
CA ILE A 288 25.10 5.76 -0.26
C ILE A 288 24.02 6.14 0.76
N ALA A 289 22.93 6.79 0.35
CA ALA A 289 21.83 7.15 1.22
C ALA A 289 21.16 5.93 1.86
N LEU A 290 20.95 4.84 1.09
CA LEU A 290 20.41 3.58 1.61
C LEU A 290 21.37 2.89 2.60
N ILE A 291 22.68 2.92 2.35
CA ILE A 291 23.67 2.46 3.36
C ILE A 291 23.57 3.30 4.62
N MET A 292 23.51 4.63 4.51
CA MET A 292 23.43 5.51 5.67
C MET A 292 22.14 5.31 6.48
N LEU A 293 20.99 5.18 5.80
CA LEU A 293 19.68 5.03 6.44
C LEU A 293 19.47 3.63 7.02
N PHE A 294 19.85 2.58 6.28
CA PHE A 294 19.48 1.21 6.61
C PHE A 294 20.63 0.34 7.10
N GLN A 295 21.88 0.73 6.83
CA GLN A 295 23.10 -0.08 7.06
C GLN A 295 23.03 -1.46 6.37
N SER A 296 22.20 -1.58 5.34
CA SER A 296 22.07 -2.79 4.53
C SER A 296 22.77 -2.60 3.18
N ARG A 297 23.77 -3.45 2.91
CA ARG A 297 24.47 -3.49 1.62
C ARG A 297 23.58 -4.06 0.51
N SER A 298 22.64 -4.94 0.86
CA SER A 298 21.70 -5.54 -0.08
C SER A 298 20.72 -4.50 -0.63
N MET A 299 20.11 -3.68 0.24
CA MET A 299 19.23 -2.61 -0.22
C MET A 299 19.97 -1.52 -0.99
N ALA A 300 21.20 -1.20 -0.58
CA ALA A 300 22.04 -0.27 -1.31
C ALA A 300 22.38 -0.76 -2.72
N GLY A 301 22.61 -2.06 -2.88
CA GLY A 301 22.80 -2.69 -4.19
C GLY A 301 21.52 -2.69 -5.02
N LEU A 302 20.36 -2.94 -4.40
CA LEU A 302 19.07 -2.89 -5.08
C LEU A 302 18.76 -1.48 -5.59
N GLY A 303 18.90 -0.44 -4.77
CA GLY A 303 18.66 0.94 -5.21
C GLY A 303 19.70 1.44 -6.22
N PHE A 304 20.93 0.93 -6.19
CA PHE A 304 21.91 1.22 -7.25
C PHE A 304 21.56 0.56 -8.59
N LEU A 305 21.10 -0.69 -8.53
CA LEU A 305 20.72 -1.46 -9.72
C LEU A 305 19.43 -0.91 -10.33
N GLU A 306 18.49 -0.52 -9.50
CA GLU A 306 17.23 0.09 -9.89
C GLU A 306 17.47 1.30 -10.80
N GLU A 307 18.35 2.22 -10.40
CA GLU A 307 18.66 3.45 -11.13
C GLU A 307 19.55 3.22 -12.38
N ILE A 308 20.38 2.18 -12.39
CA ILE A 308 21.27 1.90 -13.53
C ILE A 308 20.59 1.09 -14.63
N LEU A 309 19.62 0.27 -14.25
CA LEU A 309 18.91 -0.55 -15.20
C LEU A 309 17.77 0.27 -15.79
N PRO A 310 17.74 0.48 -17.11
CA PRO A 310 16.61 1.15 -17.72
C PRO A 310 15.35 0.34 -17.40
N PHE A 311 14.25 1.05 -17.16
CA PHE A 311 12.93 0.49 -16.83
C PHE A 311 12.78 -0.07 -15.41
N THR A 312 13.71 0.15 -14.47
CA THR A 312 13.49 -0.26 -13.06
C THR A 312 13.30 0.88 -12.08
N ASP A 313 13.53 2.14 -12.48
CA ASP A 313 13.43 3.34 -11.61
C ASP A 313 12.03 3.57 -11.00
N PHE A 314 11.00 2.89 -11.50
CA PHE A 314 9.66 2.96 -10.92
C PHE A 314 9.49 2.14 -9.63
N ILE A 315 10.52 1.44 -9.13
CA ILE A 315 10.38 0.58 -7.95
C ILE A 315 10.76 1.42 -6.73
N PRO A 316 9.87 1.77 -5.78
CA PRO A 316 10.21 2.70 -4.69
C PRO A 316 11.11 2.05 -3.63
N THR A 317 12.38 1.77 -3.96
CA THR A 317 13.25 0.89 -3.18
C THR A 317 13.56 1.45 -1.81
N ALA A 318 13.70 2.78 -1.67
CA ALA A 318 13.91 3.38 -0.36
C ALA A 318 12.68 3.25 0.53
N THR A 319 11.48 3.46 0.00
CA THR A 319 10.22 3.30 0.73
C THR A 319 9.96 1.84 1.08
N LEU A 320 10.28 0.90 0.19
CA LEU A 320 10.25 -0.54 0.48
C LEU A 320 11.26 -0.92 1.57
N ALA A 321 12.48 -0.38 1.52
CA ALA A 321 13.49 -0.59 2.56
C ALA A 321 13.00 -0.08 3.93
N TRP A 322 12.33 1.07 3.95
CA TRP A 322 11.72 1.61 5.17
C TRP A 322 10.65 0.70 5.73
N PHE A 323 9.77 0.18 4.87
CA PHE A 323 8.71 -0.73 5.26
C PHE A 323 9.28 -2.04 5.84
N ILE A 324 10.29 -2.61 5.18
CA ILE A 324 10.98 -3.82 5.66
C ILE A 324 11.68 -3.55 7.00
N ASP A 325 12.42 -2.46 7.15
CA ASP A 325 13.05 -2.10 8.43
C ASP A 325 12.02 -1.94 9.55
N THR A 326 10.89 -1.33 9.25
CA THR A 326 9.90 -0.97 10.27
C THR A 326 9.06 -2.16 10.72
N PHE A 327 8.63 -3.01 9.79
CA PHE A 327 7.65 -4.07 10.06
C PHE A 327 8.21 -5.49 9.94
N ALA A 328 9.31 -5.69 9.21
CA ALA A 328 9.81 -7.02 8.87
C ALA A 328 11.30 -7.25 9.18
N ALA A 329 12.00 -6.32 9.85
CA ALA A 329 13.44 -6.41 10.10
C ALA A 329 13.85 -7.70 10.84
N GLU A 330 13.02 -8.18 11.77
CA GLU A 330 13.32 -9.36 12.60
C GLU A 330 12.99 -10.69 11.89
N THR A 331 12.31 -10.65 10.75
CA THR A 331 11.97 -11.84 9.96
C THR A 331 13.21 -12.42 9.29
N CYS A 332 13.18 -13.71 8.91
CA CYS A 332 14.28 -14.32 8.16
C CYS A 332 14.55 -13.57 6.85
N PHE A 333 13.49 -13.05 6.21
CA PHE A 333 13.59 -12.23 5.01
C PHE A 333 14.30 -10.89 5.27
N GLY A 334 13.88 -10.16 6.32
CA GLY A 334 14.54 -8.91 6.71
C GLY A 334 16.03 -9.11 7.05
N ARG A 335 16.35 -10.18 7.78
CA ARG A 335 17.75 -10.54 8.10
C ARG A 335 18.56 -10.92 6.86
N ALA A 336 17.99 -11.65 5.91
CA ALA A 336 18.64 -11.98 4.65
C ALA A 336 18.94 -10.72 3.82
N LEU A 337 18.07 -9.71 3.89
CA LEU A 337 18.29 -8.39 3.31
C LEU A 337 19.19 -7.48 4.14
N GLY A 338 19.83 -7.97 5.21
CA GLY A 338 20.78 -7.20 6.02
C GLY A 338 20.15 -6.23 7.03
N PHE A 339 18.88 -6.42 7.39
CA PHE A 339 18.23 -5.69 8.49
C PHE A 339 18.36 -6.47 9.82
N GLY A 340 18.41 -5.77 10.96
CA GLY A 340 18.28 -6.40 12.29
C GLY A 340 19.44 -6.19 13.28
N ASP A 341 20.61 -5.68 12.86
CA ASP A 341 21.80 -5.58 13.74
C ASP A 341 21.86 -4.33 14.65
N ARG A 342 20.79 -3.54 14.72
CA ARG A 342 20.79 -2.22 15.38
C ARG A 342 20.81 -2.25 16.92
N SER A 343 20.64 -3.40 17.56
CA SER A 343 20.39 -3.49 19.01
C SER A 343 21.58 -3.92 19.88
N ARG A 344 22.79 -4.10 19.32
CA ARG A 344 23.99 -4.51 20.09
C ARG A 344 25.00 -3.39 20.40
N GLY A 345 24.75 -2.14 19.99
CA GLY A 345 25.76 -1.08 20.08
C GLY A 345 25.66 -0.10 21.26
N THR A 346 24.62 -0.15 22.10
CA THR A 346 24.36 0.90 23.10
C THR A 346 24.26 0.42 24.55
N SER A 347 24.60 -0.84 24.85
CA SER A 347 24.60 -1.37 26.22
C SER A 347 25.99 -1.76 26.77
N GLU A 348 27.08 -1.52 26.03
CA GLU A 348 28.42 -2.01 26.38
C GLU A 348 29.44 -0.90 26.70
N SER A 349 28.97 0.32 27.00
CA SER A 349 29.85 1.45 27.36
C SER A 349 29.44 2.16 28.65
N SER A 350 28.78 1.49 29.58
CA SER A 350 28.41 2.06 30.88
C SER A 350 28.78 1.20 32.10
N ASP A 351 29.44 0.06 31.87
CA ASP A 351 29.97 -0.82 32.92
C ASP A 351 31.47 -1.05 32.70
N SER A 352 32.25 0.02 32.62
CA SER A 352 33.73 0.02 32.76
C SER A 352 34.20 1.48 32.82
N ASP A 353 34.15 2.06 34.02
CA ASP A 353 35.21 2.89 34.63
C ASP A 353 34.71 3.63 35.88
#